data_AF-A0A354WL83-F1
#
_entry.id   AF-A0A354WL83-F1
#
_cell.length_a   1.000
_cell.length_b   1.000
_cell.length_c   1.000
_cell.angle_alpha   90.00
_cell.angle_beta   90.00
_cell.angle_gamma   90.00
#
_symmetry.space_group_name_H-M   'P 1'
#
loop_
_entity.id
_entity.type
_entity.pdbx_description
1 polymer ?
#
loop_
_entity_poly.entity_id
_entity_poly.type
_entity_poly.pdbx_seq_one_letter_code
_entity_poly.pdbx_strand_id
1 'polypeptide(L)'
;MSIFLKLLLKHQVRSSPAKFDQHYQVKGMTMIELLVGTIIAFIVITPLMGMVLGLLNDDQRESAKANTEEEIQSALDYIGEDVSQALYIYVPKKQETTSSGTIITTDEIQSLIASSFLPKTGTPDNEKPVLVFWKRKLVEDAVPVDSAVLPNKCNQKPYTATLPRNCNDTYVLSLVSYHLLPPETDKTSIWCQPSASDKPCPSRIVRYEISDGLKKSDGTYYTEAELGTELKSYAGDPTDNKKPNSAYDPAFTLSDPLKNVTDKTKIGAATKTVLVNYIPDFKLDDSSTNNLAKLTIQANAMRRNDATACCPTGPNVCDPNEKPNSPPYCPKSSVQLRGLSGLGN
;
A
#
# COMPACT_ATOMS: atom_id res chain seq x y z
N MET A 1 -25.91 19.87 -44.56
CA MET A 1 -26.58 20.33 -43.33
C MET A 1 -27.54 21.52 -43.61
N SER A 2 -28.42 21.43 -44.62
CA SER A 2 -29.33 22.54 -45.01
C SER A 2 -30.74 22.06 -45.44
N ILE A 3 -30.94 20.75 -45.57
CA ILE A 3 -32.21 20.15 -46.02
C ILE A 3 -33.14 19.87 -44.82
N PHE A 4 -32.58 19.43 -43.69
CA PHE A 4 -33.34 19.20 -42.45
C PHE A 4 -33.91 20.49 -41.85
N LEU A 5 -33.18 21.60 -41.95
CA LEU A 5 -33.67 22.90 -41.47
C LEU A 5 -34.81 23.45 -42.34
N LYS A 6 -34.78 23.19 -43.66
CA LYS A 6 -35.85 23.56 -44.59
C LYS A 6 -37.12 22.72 -44.42
N LEU A 7 -36.99 21.47 -43.95
CA LEU A 7 -38.13 20.61 -43.62
C LEU A 7 -38.82 21.05 -42.32
N LEU A 8 -38.07 21.54 -41.33
CA LEU A 8 -38.63 22.06 -40.07
C LEU A 8 -39.33 23.42 -40.23
N LEU A 9 -38.97 24.23 -41.23
CA LEU A 9 -39.58 25.55 -41.47
C LEU A 9 -40.84 25.53 -42.35
N LYS A 10 -41.15 24.41 -43.03
CA LYS A 10 -42.30 24.32 -43.95
C LYS A 10 -43.59 23.83 -43.29
N HIS A 11 -43.55 23.49 -42.00
CA HIS A 11 -44.75 23.33 -41.17
C HIS A 11 -45.15 24.66 -40.53
N GLN A 12 -45.31 25.69 -41.37
CA GLN A 12 -46.05 26.88 -40.97
C GLN A 12 -47.53 26.51 -40.94
N VAL A 13 -47.96 26.26 -39.71
CA VAL A 13 -49.32 26.23 -39.20
C VAL A 13 -50.17 27.26 -39.96
N ARG A 14 -51.10 26.74 -40.75
CA ARG A 14 -52.24 27.49 -41.26
C ARG A 14 -53.12 27.81 -40.04
N SER A 15 -52.83 28.92 -39.37
CA SER A 15 -53.67 29.44 -38.29
C SER A 15 -54.95 30.01 -38.91
N SER A 16 -55.92 29.12 -39.14
CA SER A 16 -57.32 29.57 -39.14
C SER A 16 -57.56 30.24 -37.79
N PRO A 17 -58.08 31.48 -37.72
CA PRO A 17 -58.52 32.04 -36.46
C PRO A 17 -59.73 31.19 -36.03
N ALA A 18 -59.47 30.19 -35.19
CA ALA A 18 -60.51 29.55 -34.43
C ALA A 18 -61.21 30.69 -33.68
N LYS A 19 -62.49 30.89 -33.98
CA LYS A 19 -63.36 31.77 -33.21
C LYS A 19 -63.22 31.30 -31.76
N PHE A 20 -62.48 32.05 -30.96
CA PHE A 20 -62.43 31.84 -29.52
C PHE A 20 -63.83 32.15 -29.02
N ASP A 21 -64.60 31.08 -28.83
CA ASP A 21 -65.84 31.12 -28.10
C ASP A 21 -65.55 31.78 -26.75
N GLN A 22 -66.13 32.95 -26.52
CA GLN A 22 -65.89 33.83 -25.37
C GLN A 22 -66.43 33.25 -24.05
N HIS A 23 -66.60 31.92 -24.01
CA HIS A 23 -67.12 31.12 -22.91
C HIS A 23 -66.15 30.03 -22.43
N TYR A 24 -64.85 30.14 -22.75
CA TYR A 24 -63.85 29.40 -21.97
C TYR A 24 -63.72 30.07 -20.60
N GLN A 25 -64.62 29.70 -19.68
CA GLN A 25 -64.42 29.99 -18.27
C GLN A 25 -63.07 29.37 -17.90
N VAL A 26 -62.10 30.24 -17.63
CA VAL A 26 -60.89 29.86 -16.90
C VAL A 26 -61.39 29.43 -15.53
N LYS A 27 -61.78 28.16 -15.40
CA LYS A 27 -61.97 27.52 -14.11
C LYS A 27 -60.59 27.51 -13.48
N GLY A 28 -60.32 28.50 -12.64
CA GLY A 28 -59.14 28.47 -11.77
C GLY A 28 -59.12 27.14 -11.03
N MET A 29 -57.95 26.53 -10.92
CA MET A 29 -57.80 25.30 -10.14
C MET A 29 -58.41 25.53 -8.77
N THR A 30 -59.31 24.63 -8.38
CA THR A 30 -59.90 24.68 -7.05
C THR A 30 -58.82 24.34 -6.03
N MET A 31 -58.91 24.92 -4.82
CA MET A 31 -57.96 24.61 -3.74
C MET A 31 -57.91 23.10 -3.43
N ILE A 32 -59.01 22.37 -3.65
CA ILE A 32 -59.08 20.91 -3.47
C ILE A 32 -58.34 20.14 -4.57
N GLU A 33 -58.37 20.58 -5.83
CA GLU A 33 -57.60 19.95 -6.92
C GLU A 33 -56.10 20.13 -6.72
N LEU A 34 -55.65 21.30 -6.24
CA LEU A 34 -54.26 21.52 -5.85
C LEU A 34 -53.86 20.67 -4.64
N LEU A 35 -54.77 20.49 -3.67
CA LEU A 35 -54.53 19.62 -2.52
C LEU A 35 -54.39 18.15 -2.94
N VAL A 36 -55.29 17.65 -3.78
CA VAL A 36 -55.21 16.26 -4.29
C VAL A 36 -53.96 16.07 -5.16
N GLY A 37 -53.63 17.06 -6.01
CA GLY A 37 -52.43 17.03 -6.83
C GLY A 37 -51.14 16.95 -6.00
N THR A 38 -51.05 17.71 -4.91
CA THR A 38 -49.91 17.65 -3.99
C THR A 38 -49.84 16.31 -3.26
N ILE A 39 -50.97 15.77 -2.77
CA ILE A 39 -51.02 14.45 -2.13
C ILE A 39 -50.53 13.35 -3.07
N ILE A 40 -51.01 13.33 -4.33
CA ILE A 40 -50.57 12.35 -5.33
C ILE A 40 -49.08 12.52 -5.65
N ALA A 41 -48.59 13.76 -5.76
CA ALA A 41 -47.17 14.02 -5.98
C ALA A 41 -46.30 13.47 -4.85
N PHE A 42 -46.70 13.65 -3.57
CA PHE A 42 -45.98 13.07 -2.44
C PHE A 42 -45.96 11.54 -2.48
N ILE A 43 -47.10 10.91 -2.79
CA ILE A 43 -47.21 9.45 -2.89
C ILE A 43 -46.26 8.88 -3.95
N VAL A 44 -46.02 9.61 -5.05
CA VAL A 44 -45.12 9.16 -6.13
C VAL A 44 -43.66 9.52 -5.86
N ILE A 45 -43.37 10.71 -5.31
CA ILE A 45 -42.00 11.17 -5.09
C ILE A 45 -41.32 10.37 -3.97
N THR A 46 -42.02 10.06 -2.89
CA THR A 46 -41.43 9.32 -1.75
C THR A 46 -40.80 7.98 -2.14
N PRO A 47 -41.49 7.06 -2.87
CA PRO A 47 -40.89 5.80 -3.27
C PRO A 47 -39.75 5.97 -4.28
N LEU A 48 -39.84 6.95 -5.20
CA LEU A 48 -38.74 7.26 -6.13
C LEU A 48 -37.50 7.74 -5.39
N MET A 49 -37.66 8.61 -4.40
CA MET A 49 -36.57 9.08 -3.55
C MET A 49 -35.94 7.93 -2.76
N GLY A 50 -36.76 7.05 -2.19
CA GLY A 50 -36.29 5.84 -1.49
C GLY A 50 -35.46 4.94 -2.40
N MET A 51 -35.90 4.72 -3.64
CA MET A 51 -35.16 3.94 -4.63
C MET A 51 -33.81 4.58 -4.98
N VAL A 52 -33.77 5.90 -5.24
CA VAL A 52 -32.53 6.61 -5.57
C VAL A 52 -31.52 6.53 -4.42
N LEU A 53 -31.96 6.71 -3.17
CA LEU A 53 -31.09 6.59 -2.00
C LEU A 53 -30.54 5.17 -1.85
N GLY A 54 -31.37 4.15 -2.10
CA GLY A 54 -30.93 2.75 -2.12
C GLY A 54 -29.84 2.51 -3.16
N LEU A 55 -30.08 2.94 -4.41
CA LEU A 55 -29.11 2.80 -5.50
C LEU A 55 -27.79 3.53 -5.22
N LEU A 56 -27.84 4.76 -4.71
CA LEU A 56 -26.64 5.53 -4.36
C LEU A 56 -25.83 4.86 -3.25
N ASN A 57 -26.50 4.30 -2.24
CA ASN A 57 -25.82 3.60 -1.16
C ASN A 57 -25.18 2.29 -1.64
N ASP A 58 -25.86 1.55 -2.51
CA ASP A 58 -25.30 0.33 -3.10
C ASP A 58 -24.12 0.64 -4.03
N ASP A 59 -24.22 1.69 -4.85
CA ASP A 59 -23.12 2.16 -5.71
C ASP A 59 -21.88 2.57 -4.88
N GLN A 60 -22.07 3.32 -3.79
CA GLN A 60 -20.96 3.69 -2.90
C GLN A 60 -20.30 2.47 -2.24
N ARG A 61 -21.07 1.45 -1.88
CA ARG A 61 -20.56 0.22 -1.24
C ARG A 61 -19.82 -0.66 -2.23
N GLU A 62 -20.36 -0.85 -3.43
CA GLU A 62 -19.68 -1.62 -4.48
C GLU A 62 -18.45 -0.90 -5.01
N SER A 63 -18.48 0.43 -5.14
CA SER A 63 -17.30 1.23 -5.46
C SER A 63 -16.21 1.08 -4.40
N ALA A 64 -16.54 1.20 -3.11
CA ALA A 64 -15.58 1.01 -2.03
C ALA A 64 -14.96 -0.40 -2.02
N LYS A 65 -15.75 -1.41 -2.34
CA LYS A 65 -15.30 -2.80 -2.48
C LYS A 65 -14.33 -2.96 -3.65
N ALA A 66 -14.74 -2.55 -4.85
CA ALA A 66 -13.92 -2.67 -6.06
C ALA A 66 -12.57 -1.96 -5.91
N ASN A 67 -12.57 -0.73 -5.39
CA ASN A 67 -11.34 0.03 -5.13
C ASN A 67 -10.43 -0.69 -4.12
N THR A 68 -11.02 -1.29 -3.08
CA THR A 68 -10.25 -2.02 -2.06
C THR A 68 -9.65 -3.31 -2.63
N GLU A 69 -10.38 -4.04 -3.49
CA GLU A 69 -9.88 -5.23 -4.17
C GLU A 69 -8.73 -4.89 -5.13
N GLU A 70 -8.82 -3.77 -5.85
CA GLU A 70 -7.75 -3.27 -6.70
C GLU A 70 -6.51 -2.86 -5.89
N GLU A 71 -6.69 -2.11 -4.80
CA GLU A 71 -5.59 -1.66 -3.94
C GLU A 71 -4.85 -2.84 -3.30
N ILE A 72 -5.54 -3.88 -2.82
CA ILE A 72 -4.87 -5.06 -2.26
C ILE A 72 -4.13 -5.86 -3.33
N GLN A 73 -4.68 -5.95 -4.54
CA GLN A 73 -4.01 -6.67 -5.63
C GLN A 73 -2.72 -5.94 -6.03
N SER A 74 -2.79 -4.62 -6.21
CA SER A 74 -1.62 -3.77 -6.47
C SER A 74 -0.58 -3.86 -5.35
N ALA A 75 -1.01 -3.87 -4.09
CA ALA A 75 -0.12 -4.06 -2.95
C ALA A 75 0.56 -5.44 -2.94
N LEU A 76 -0.19 -6.51 -3.28
CA LEU A 76 0.37 -7.86 -3.39
C LEU A 76 1.35 -7.99 -4.56
N ASP A 77 1.07 -7.37 -5.70
CA ASP A 77 1.95 -7.36 -6.86
C ASP A 77 3.26 -6.63 -6.53
N TYR A 78 3.16 -5.48 -5.84
CA TYR A 78 4.33 -4.74 -5.36
C TYR A 78 5.17 -5.56 -4.36
N ILE A 79 4.54 -6.22 -3.39
CA ILE A 79 5.23 -7.15 -2.47
C ILE A 79 5.83 -8.32 -3.25
N GLY A 80 5.13 -8.82 -4.26
CA GLY A 80 5.55 -9.91 -5.12
C GLY A 80 6.82 -9.60 -5.89
N GLU A 81 6.92 -8.41 -6.50
CA GLU A 81 8.11 -7.92 -7.16
C GLU A 81 9.30 -7.87 -6.18
N ASP A 82 9.05 -7.37 -4.98
CA ASP A 82 10.07 -7.24 -3.93
C ASP A 82 10.56 -8.61 -3.43
N VAL A 83 9.65 -9.55 -3.18
CA VAL A 83 9.96 -10.92 -2.76
C VAL A 83 10.62 -11.70 -3.89
N SER A 84 10.33 -11.43 -5.16
CA SER A 84 10.97 -12.11 -6.29
C SER A 84 12.49 -11.92 -6.33
N GLN A 85 13.00 -10.86 -5.68
CA GLN A 85 14.43 -10.54 -5.55
C GLN A 85 15.00 -10.99 -4.19
N ALA A 86 14.21 -11.66 -3.35
CA ALA A 86 14.62 -12.09 -2.02
C ALA A 86 15.63 -13.23 -2.10
N LEU A 87 16.75 -13.09 -1.38
CA LEU A 87 17.74 -14.13 -1.14
C LEU A 87 17.44 -14.98 0.09
N TYR A 88 16.80 -14.37 1.10
CA TYR A 88 16.48 -15.03 2.36
C TYR A 88 15.23 -14.42 2.96
N ILE A 89 14.20 -15.22 3.20
CA ILE A 89 12.96 -14.83 3.86
C ILE A 89 13.01 -15.33 5.31
N TYR A 90 12.75 -14.46 6.27
CA TYR A 90 12.60 -14.86 7.67
C TYR A 90 11.21 -15.46 7.89
N VAL A 91 11.15 -16.62 8.56
CA VAL A 91 9.90 -17.38 8.74
C VAL A 91 9.51 -17.53 10.22
N PRO A 92 8.20 -17.66 10.52
CA PRO A 92 7.71 -17.78 11.89
C PRO A 92 7.94 -19.17 12.50
N LYS A 93 8.17 -20.20 11.68
CA LYS A 93 8.40 -21.59 12.13
C LYS A 93 9.51 -22.25 11.31
N LYS A 94 10.74 -21.81 11.51
CA LYS A 94 11.91 -22.50 10.93
C LYS A 94 12.15 -23.79 11.69
N GLN A 95 12.19 -24.91 10.98
CA GLN A 95 12.59 -26.19 11.55
C GLN A 95 14.04 -26.48 11.19
N GLU A 96 14.88 -26.66 12.20
CA GLU A 96 16.27 -27.08 12.02
C GLU A 96 16.50 -28.38 12.78
N THR A 97 17.28 -29.29 12.20
CA THR A 97 17.70 -30.52 12.88
C THR A 97 19.10 -30.29 13.43
N THR A 98 19.26 -30.38 14.74
CA THR A 98 20.57 -30.24 15.38
C THR A 98 21.47 -31.43 15.04
N SER A 99 22.78 -31.30 15.29
CA SER A 99 23.73 -32.41 15.13
C SER A 99 23.40 -33.65 15.98
N SER A 100 22.54 -33.50 17.00
CA SER A 100 22.02 -34.59 17.84
C SER A 100 20.73 -35.23 17.30
N GLY A 101 20.22 -34.79 16.14
CA GLY A 101 18.96 -35.27 15.55
C GLY A 101 17.70 -34.64 16.14
N THR A 102 17.82 -33.63 17.00
CA THR A 102 16.67 -32.95 17.62
C THR A 102 16.12 -31.89 16.68
N ILE A 103 14.82 -31.89 16.44
CA ILE A 103 14.15 -30.83 15.68
C ILE A 103 13.89 -29.65 16.62
N ILE A 104 14.48 -28.50 16.32
CA ILE A 104 14.17 -27.22 16.96
C ILE A 104 13.27 -26.40 16.03
N THR A 105 12.28 -25.74 16.60
CA THR A 105 11.42 -24.79 15.89
C THR A 105 11.73 -23.39 16.40
N THR A 106 12.12 -22.49 15.50
CA THR A 106 12.49 -21.12 15.83
C THR A 106 11.58 -20.15 15.07
N ASP A 107 11.02 -19.17 15.79
CA ASP A 107 10.39 -18.00 15.18
C ASP A 107 11.48 -16.95 14.91
N GLU A 108 11.88 -16.84 13.64
CA GLU A 108 12.96 -15.94 13.25
C GLU A 108 12.53 -14.48 13.37
N ILE A 109 11.30 -14.15 12.99
CA ILE A 109 10.78 -12.78 13.05
C ILE A 109 10.71 -12.33 14.51
N GLN A 110 10.21 -13.18 15.41
CA GLN A 110 10.20 -12.89 16.84
C GLN A 110 11.62 -12.73 17.41
N SER A 111 12.59 -13.50 16.91
CA SER A 111 14.00 -13.38 17.31
C SER A 111 14.60 -12.04 16.88
N LEU A 112 14.25 -11.53 15.69
CA LEU A 112 14.64 -10.19 15.23
C LEU A 112 14.01 -9.09 16.08
N ILE A 113 12.74 -9.23 16.45
CA ILE A 113 12.04 -8.29 17.35
C ILE A 113 12.71 -8.24 18.73
N ALA A 114 12.98 -9.40 19.32
CA ALA A 114 13.61 -9.53 20.63
C ALA A 114 15.01 -8.92 20.65
N SER A 115 15.75 -9.09 19.55
CA SER A 115 17.09 -8.52 19.37
C SER A 115 17.09 -7.03 19.00
N SER A 116 15.93 -6.43 18.74
CA SER A 116 15.74 -5.05 18.28
C SER A 116 16.45 -4.74 16.96
N PHE A 117 16.36 -5.67 16.00
CA PHE A 117 16.89 -5.51 14.64
C PHE A 117 15.86 -5.00 13.61
N LEU A 118 14.64 -4.74 14.05
CA LEU A 118 13.58 -4.22 13.19
C LEU A 118 13.12 -2.85 13.69
N PRO A 119 12.65 -1.96 12.79
CA PRO A 119 12.09 -0.69 13.18
C PRO A 119 10.94 -0.85 14.19
N LYS A 120 11.00 -0.08 15.27
CA LYS A 120 9.94 0.08 16.29
C LYS A 120 9.44 1.52 16.27
N THR A 121 9.02 1.98 15.09
CA THR A 121 8.81 3.43 14.85
C THR A 121 7.39 3.91 15.15
N GLY A 122 6.47 3.00 15.49
CA GLY A 122 5.08 3.32 15.78
C GLY A 122 4.90 3.57 17.26
N THR A 123 4.40 4.75 17.61
CA THR A 123 3.87 5.04 18.94
C THR A 123 2.36 4.78 18.93
N PRO A 124 1.80 3.97 19.85
CA PRO A 124 2.47 3.09 20.80
C PRO A 124 3.07 1.85 20.10
N ASP A 125 4.10 1.25 20.72
CA ASP A 125 5.02 0.16 20.26
C ASP A 125 4.36 -1.14 19.76
N ASN A 126 3.40 -1.04 18.85
CA ASN A 126 2.52 -2.12 18.43
C ASN A 126 2.65 -2.41 16.93
N GLU A 127 3.67 -1.88 16.24
CA GLU A 127 3.96 -2.26 14.85
C GLU A 127 4.30 -3.76 14.81
N LYS A 128 3.51 -4.53 14.06
CA LYS A 128 3.71 -5.97 13.95
C LYS A 128 4.45 -6.27 12.66
N PRO A 129 5.74 -6.65 12.67
CA PRO A 129 6.40 -7.15 11.46
C PRO A 129 5.73 -8.46 11.05
N VAL A 130 5.45 -8.59 9.76
CA VAL A 130 4.75 -9.76 9.19
C VAL A 130 5.63 -10.48 8.17
N LEU A 131 6.33 -9.72 7.33
CA LEU A 131 7.22 -10.28 6.31
C LEU A 131 8.55 -9.53 6.37
N VAL A 132 9.64 -10.27 6.51
CA VAL A 132 11.00 -9.71 6.54
C VAL A 132 11.87 -10.56 5.63
N PHE A 133 12.66 -9.93 4.77
CA PHE A 133 13.57 -10.65 3.89
C PHE A 133 14.75 -9.77 3.44
N TRP A 134 15.84 -10.43 3.07
CA TRP A 134 16.97 -9.82 2.39
C TRP A 134 16.77 -9.93 0.88
N LYS A 135 16.94 -8.84 0.14
CA LYS A 135 16.93 -8.80 -1.32
C LYS A 135 18.21 -8.21 -1.90
N ARG A 136 18.50 -8.53 -3.16
CA ARG A 136 19.53 -7.84 -3.95
C ARG A 136 18.89 -6.66 -4.66
N LYS A 137 19.27 -5.44 -4.27
CA LYS A 137 18.79 -4.22 -4.91
C LYS A 137 19.76 -3.79 -6.00
N LEU A 138 19.26 -3.64 -7.23
CA LEU A 138 20.02 -3.01 -8.32
C LEU A 138 20.18 -1.51 -8.02
N VAL A 139 21.41 -1.03 -8.10
CA VAL A 139 21.74 0.39 -8.07
C VAL A 139 22.38 0.72 -9.41
N GLU A 140 21.65 1.48 -10.22
CA GLU A 140 22.07 1.81 -11.57
C GLU A 140 23.20 2.84 -11.57
N ASP A 141 24.13 2.71 -12.51
CA ASP A 141 25.23 3.67 -12.76
C ASP A 141 26.05 4.10 -11.54
N ALA A 142 26.17 3.22 -10.54
CA ALA A 142 26.80 3.57 -9.27
C ALA A 142 28.32 3.37 -9.23
N VAL A 143 28.88 2.55 -10.12
CA VAL A 143 30.31 2.19 -10.07
C VAL A 143 31.03 2.68 -11.34
N PRO A 144 31.96 3.64 -11.24
CA PRO A 144 32.71 4.13 -12.39
C PRO A 144 33.50 3.03 -13.11
N VAL A 145 33.50 3.07 -14.45
CA VAL A 145 34.29 2.11 -15.25
C VAL A 145 35.79 2.36 -15.16
N ASP A 146 36.18 3.61 -14.89
CA ASP A 146 37.54 4.04 -14.68
C ASP A 146 37.73 4.41 -13.20
N SER A 147 38.72 3.80 -12.56
CA SER A 147 39.09 4.05 -11.16
C SER A 147 39.47 5.50 -10.85
N ALA A 148 39.83 6.30 -11.86
CA ALA A 148 40.11 7.73 -11.70
C ALA A 148 38.84 8.60 -11.65
N VAL A 149 37.69 8.04 -12.04
CA VAL A 149 36.39 8.73 -12.09
C VAL A 149 35.62 8.41 -10.80
N LEU A 150 34.94 9.42 -10.25
CA LEU A 150 34.06 9.26 -9.09
C LEU A 150 32.61 9.08 -9.52
N PRO A 151 31.76 8.43 -8.71
CA PRO A 151 30.33 8.23 -9.04
C PRO A 151 29.58 9.54 -9.33
N ASN A 152 29.90 10.63 -8.64
CA ASN A 152 29.31 11.95 -8.92
C ASN A 152 29.68 12.55 -10.30
N LYS A 153 30.61 11.93 -11.04
CA LYS A 153 30.99 12.27 -12.41
C LYS A 153 30.46 11.27 -13.44
N CYS A 154 29.57 10.37 -13.01
CA CYS A 154 28.83 9.53 -13.94
C CYS A 154 27.96 10.41 -14.86
N ASN A 155 27.95 10.05 -16.14
CA ASN A 155 27.07 10.64 -17.13
C ASN A 155 25.63 10.20 -16.84
N GLN A 156 24.72 11.16 -16.83
CA GLN A 156 23.31 10.89 -16.57
C GLN A 156 22.57 10.42 -17.83
N LYS A 157 21.51 9.64 -17.64
CA LYS A 157 20.61 9.20 -18.73
C LYS A 157 19.85 10.40 -19.32
N PRO A 158 19.51 10.39 -20.62
CA PRO A 158 19.79 9.35 -21.61
C PRO A 158 21.21 9.44 -22.18
N TYR A 159 21.86 8.30 -22.41
CA TYR A 159 23.19 8.27 -23.02
C TYR A 159 23.13 8.54 -24.52
N THR A 160 24.18 9.16 -25.03
CA THR A 160 24.34 9.49 -26.45
C THR A 160 25.77 9.19 -26.90
N ALA A 161 26.04 9.24 -28.21
CA ALA A 161 27.41 9.06 -28.72
C ALA A 161 28.41 10.09 -28.14
N THR A 162 27.92 11.30 -27.79
CA THR A 162 28.72 12.37 -27.17
C THR A 162 28.72 12.32 -25.64
N LEU A 163 27.81 11.56 -25.04
CA LEU A 163 27.67 11.35 -23.60
C LEU A 163 27.55 9.83 -23.33
N PRO A 164 28.63 9.06 -23.57
CA PRO A 164 28.58 7.62 -23.42
C PRO A 164 28.42 7.23 -21.95
N ARG A 165 27.84 6.07 -21.70
CA ARG A 165 27.78 5.51 -20.36
C ARG A 165 29.19 5.26 -19.82
N ASN A 166 29.52 5.84 -18.67
CA ASN A 166 30.85 5.77 -18.03
C ASN A 166 30.81 5.16 -16.62
N CYS A 167 29.67 4.62 -16.21
CA CYS A 167 29.48 3.90 -14.95
C CYS A 167 28.69 2.63 -15.20
N ASN A 168 28.92 1.62 -14.36
CA ASN A 168 28.25 0.33 -14.36
C ASN A 168 27.24 0.25 -13.23
N ASP A 169 26.24 -0.61 -13.41
CA ASP A 169 25.30 -0.96 -12.36
C ASP A 169 25.97 -1.88 -11.35
N THR A 170 25.47 -1.85 -10.13
CA THR A 170 25.91 -2.75 -9.06
C THR A 170 24.71 -3.25 -8.27
N TYR A 171 24.94 -4.23 -7.40
CA TYR A 171 23.92 -4.71 -6.47
C TYR A 171 24.37 -4.42 -5.04
N VAL A 172 23.45 -3.89 -4.26
CA VAL A 172 23.60 -3.79 -2.80
C VAL A 172 22.63 -4.74 -2.12
N LEU A 173 23.03 -5.24 -0.97
CA LEU A 173 22.15 -6.05 -0.13
C LEU A 173 21.18 -5.12 0.60
N SER A 174 19.90 -5.47 0.67
CA SER A 174 18.90 -4.66 1.36
C SER A 174 17.92 -5.51 2.15
N LEU A 175 17.72 -5.13 3.42
CA LEU A 175 16.69 -5.69 4.28
C LEU A 175 15.38 -4.95 4.00
N VAL A 176 14.33 -5.69 3.68
CA VAL A 176 12.98 -5.17 3.54
C VAL A 176 12.11 -5.79 4.61
N SER A 177 11.32 -4.96 5.30
CA SER A 177 10.32 -5.43 6.26
C SER A 177 8.97 -4.79 6.02
N TYR A 178 7.93 -5.62 5.94
CA TYR A 178 6.54 -5.19 5.89
C TYR A 178 5.89 -5.39 7.25
N HIS A 179 5.33 -4.31 7.79
CA HIS A 179 4.72 -4.27 9.10
C HIS A 179 3.23 -3.93 8.95
N LEU A 180 2.40 -4.60 9.76
CA LEU A 180 1.05 -4.13 10.03
C LEU A 180 1.14 -3.05 11.10
N LEU A 181 0.92 -1.82 10.67
CA LEU A 181 0.92 -0.66 11.54
C LEU A 181 -0.43 -0.57 12.24
N PRO A 182 -0.47 -0.58 13.59
CA PRO A 182 -1.69 -0.34 14.35
C PRO A 182 -2.30 1.03 14.03
N PRO A 183 -3.57 1.23 14.43
CA PRO A 183 -4.25 2.51 14.33
C PRO A 183 -3.40 3.66 14.84
N GLU A 184 -3.25 4.73 14.05
CA GLU A 184 -2.71 5.98 14.58
C GLU A 184 -3.59 6.54 15.70
N THR A 185 -2.97 7.30 16.59
CA THR A 185 -3.65 8.03 17.67
C THR A 185 -4.20 9.37 17.18
N ASP A 186 -3.56 9.98 16.18
CA ASP A 186 -3.99 11.26 15.61
C ASP A 186 -5.21 11.09 14.70
N LYS A 187 -6.36 11.61 15.16
CA LYS A 187 -7.64 11.60 14.44
C LYS A 187 -7.69 12.57 13.27
N THR A 188 -6.76 13.53 13.21
CA THR A 188 -6.66 14.52 12.12
C THR A 188 -5.78 14.05 10.97
N SER A 189 -5.05 12.95 11.16
CA SER A 189 -4.26 12.31 10.12
C SER A 189 -5.10 11.98 8.89
N ILE A 190 -4.52 12.21 7.71
CA ILE A 190 -5.12 11.80 6.42
C ILE A 190 -5.41 10.30 6.37
N TRP A 191 -4.71 9.51 7.19
CA TRP A 191 -4.86 8.06 7.27
C TRP A 191 -5.98 7.63 8.22
N CYS A 192 -6.55 8.54 9.00
CA CYS A 192 -7.63 8.29 9.94
C CYS A 192 -9.03 8.62 9.39
N GLN A 193 -9.21 8.65 8.07
CA GLN A 193 -10.49 9.02 7.46
C GLN A 193 -11.33 7.78 7.08
N PRO A 194 -12.65 7.79 7.32
CA PRO A 194 -13.41 8.69 8.18
C PRO A 194 -13.05 8.48 9.66
N SER A 195 -12.99 9.58 10.42
CA SER A 195 -12.70 9.55 11.86
C SER A 195 -13.99 9.57 12.68
N ALA A 196 -14.00 8.86 13.80
CA ALA A 196 -15.04 8.96 14.83
C ALA A 196 -14.37 9.02 16.21
N SER A 197 -14.96 9.78 17.13
CA SER A 197 -14.41 10.06 18.47
C SER A 197 -14.01 8.81 19.23
N ASP A 198 -14.84 7.77 19.14
CA ASP A 198 -14.72 6.56 19.95
C ASP A 198 -14.19 5.35 19.17
N LYS A 199 -13.71 5.55 17.93
CA LYS A 199 -13.25 4.45 17.06
C LYS A 199 -11.80 4.60 16.64
N PRO A 200 -10.99 3.51 16.65
CA PRO A 200 -9.61 3.56 16.22
C PRO A 200 -9.51 3.93 14.73
N CYS A 201 -8.40 4.56 14.35
CA CYS A 201 -8.04 4.73 12.95
C CYS A 201 -7.84 3.36 12.29
N PRO A 202 -7.97 3.24 10.96
CA PRO A 202 -7.64 1.99 10.29
C PRO A 202 -6.16 1.64 10.43
N SER A 203 -5.88 0.34 10.49
CA SER A 203 -4.54 -0.21 10.33
C SER A 203 -4.10 -0.20 8.87
N ARG A 204 -2.79 -0.21 8.66
CA ARG A 204 -2.18 -0.08 7.33
C ARG A 204 -0.92 -0.91 7.20
N ILE A 205 -0.59 -1.31 5.99
CA ILE A 205 0.69 -1.97 5.70
C ILE A 205 1.72 -0.88 5.40
N VAL A 206 2.84 -0.96 6.10
CA VAL A 206 4.00 -0.11 5.86
C VAL A 206 5.21 -0.96 5.52
N ARG A 207 6.09 -0.40 4.71
CA ARG A 207 7.33 -1.00 4.27
C ARG A 207 8.50 -0.20 4.79
N TYR A 208 9.49 -0.90 5.31
CA TYR A 208 10.81 -0.37 5.62
C TYR A 208 11.84 -0.99 4.71
N GLU A 209 12.84 -0.20 4.34
CA GLU A 209 13.99 -0.68 3.58
C GLU A 209 15.28 -0.08 4.16
N ILE A 210 16.24 -0.96 4.38
CA ILE A 210 17.59 -0.62 4.84
C ILE A 210 18.55 -1.27 3.85
N SER A 211 19.33 -0.46 3.14
CA SER A 211 20.30 -0.93 2.16
C SER A 211 21.71 -0.79 2.70
N ASP A 212 22.61 -1.70 2.31
CA ASP A 212 24.06 -1.51 2.42
C ASP A 212 24.50 -0.30 1.58
N GLY A 213 25.65 0.27 1.92
CA GLY A 213 26.27 1.36 1.17
C GLY A 213 27.09 0.89 -0.03
N LEU A 214 27.52 1.83 -0.86
CA LEU A 214 28.42 1.58 -1.98
C LEU A 214 29.87 1.54 -1.50
N LYS A 215 30.55 0.43 -1.76
CA LYS A 215 31.95 0.20 -1.36
C LYS A 215 32.91 0.44 -2.53
N LYS A 216 34.07 0.98 -2.18
CA LYS A 216 35.27 1.03 -3.02
C LYS A 216 35.95 -0.34 -3.04
N SER A 217 36.89 -0.51 -3.96
CA SER A 217 37.68 -1.75 -4.07
C SER A 217 38.52 -2.09 -2.83
N ASP A 218 38.82 -1.09 -1.99
CA ASP A 218 39.56 -1.25 -0.73
C ASP A 218 38.67 -1.66 0.47
N GLY A 219 37.36 -1.79 0.26
CA GLY A 219 36.38 -2.15 1.28
C GLY A 219 35.84 -0.98 2.11
N THR A 220 36.30 0.24 1.89
CA THR A 220 35.70 1.45 2.47
C THR A 220 34.50 1.93 1.66
N TYR A 221 33.59 2.69 2.27
CA TYR A 221 32.44 3.25 1.59
C TYR A 221 32.78 4.58 0.89
N TYR A 222 32.07 4.86 -0.21
CA TYR A 222 32.09 6.20 -0.81
C TYR A 222 31.47 7.24 0.13
N THR A 223 32.02 8.45 0.13
CA THR A 223 31.46 9.59 0.86
C THR A 223 30.28 10.22 0.10
N GLU A 224 29.43 11.00 0.79
CA GLU A 224 28.32 11.71 0.13
C GLU A 224 28.81 12.64 -0.99
N ALA A 225 29.95 13.29 -0.81
CA ALA A 225 30.55 14.17 -1.81
C ALA A 225 30.97 13.40 -3.07
N GLU A 226 31.46 12.16 -2.92
CA GLU A 226 31.88 11.30 -4.04
C GLU A 226 30.68 10.67 -4.78
N LEU A 227 29.55 10.45 -4.09
CA LEU A 227 28.35 9.86 -4.66
C LEU A 227 27.43 10.85 -5.38
N GLY A 228 27.45 12.12 -4.97
CA GLY A 228 26.52 13.11 -5.50
C GLY A 228 25.10 12.94 -4.96
N THR A 229 24.14 13.69 -5.51
CA THR A 229 22.80 13.85 -4.93
C THR A 229 21.92 12.61 -5.04
N GLU A 230 22.05 11.84 -6.12
CA GLU A 230 21.19 10.69 -6.42
C GLU A 230 21.56 9.46 -5.61
N LEU A 231 22.85 9.28 -5.31
CA LEU A 231 23.38 8.12 -4.61
C LEU A 231 23.74 8.40 -3.15
N LYS A 232 23.48 9.60 -2.63
CA LYS A 232 23.84 10.00 -1.25
C LYS A 232 23.33 9.05 -0.16
N SER A 233 22.21 8.36 -0.39
CA SER A 233 21.65 7.39 0.56
C SER A 233 22.51 6.14 0.76
N TYR A 234 23.45 5.89 -0.14
CA TYR A 234 24.40 4.77 -0.08
C TYR A 234 25.78 5.16 0.44
N ALA A 235 25.94 6.38 0.95
CA ALA A 235 27.21 6.86 1.47
C ALA A 235 27.63 6.11 2.75
N GLY A 236 28.94 6.10 2.99
CA GLY A 236 29.54 5.76 4.27
C GLY A 236 29.19 6.76 5.36
N ASP A 237 29.33 6.32 6.61
CA ASP A 237 29.21 7.20 7.76
C ASP A 237 30.29 8.30 7.70
N PRO A 238 29.95 9.59 7.88
CA PRO A 238 30.91 10.68 7.84
C PRO A 238 32.03 10.58 8.87
N THR A 239 31.82 9.84 9.96
CA THR A 239 32.76 9.68 11.08
C THR A 239 33.59 8.39 10.98
N ASP A 240 33.09 7.38 10.28
CA ASP A 240 33.77 6.09 10.06
C ASP A 240 33.39 5.52 8.69
N ASN A 241 34.24 5.76 7.69
CA ASN A 241 34.03 5.31 6.32
C ASN A 241 34.12 3.79 6.13
N LYS A 242 34.27 2.99 7.21
CA LYS A 242 34.11 1.53 7.21
C LYS A 242 32.70 1.09 7.60
N LYS A 243 31.80 2.02 7.86
CA LYS A 243 30.38 1.76 8.14
C LYS A 243 29.50 2.51 7.14
N PRO A 244 28.33 1.96 6.79
CA PRO A 244 27.35 2.71 6.01
C PRO A 244 26.68 3.79 6.87
N ASN A 245 26.15 4.83 6.22
CA ASN A 245 25.33 5.84 6.88
C ASN A 245 23.92 5.31 7.24
N SER A 246 23.52 4.17 6.65
CA SER A 246 22.26 3.48 6.95
C SER A 246 22.34 2.66 8.24
N ALA A 247 21.21 2.04 8.62
CA ALA A 247 21.15 1.07 9.72
C ALA A 247 21.68 -0.32 9.34
N TYR A 248 22.30 -0.50 8.18
CA TYR A 248 22.91 -1.78 7.80
C TYR A 248 24.13 -2.05 8.67
N ASP A 249 24.25 -3.26 9.20
CA ASP A 249 25.41 -3.68 9.99
C ASP A 249 26.45 -4.35 9.04
N PRO A 250 27.67 -3.79 8.90
CA PRO A 250 28.69 -4.34 8.01
C PRO A 250 29.20 -5.72 8.43
N ALA A 251 28.95 -6.17 9.66
CA ALA A 251 29.27 -7.52 10.13
C ALA A 251 28.17 -8.55 9.82
N PHE A 252 27.07 -8.14 9.17
CA PHE A 252 26.02 -9.04 8.72
C PHE A 252 26.53 -10.08 7.72
N THR A 253 26.08 -11.33 7.86
CA THR A 253 26.29 -12.38 6.86
C THR A 253 25.04 -13.25 6.71
N LEU A 254 24.74 -13.71 5.50
CA LEU A 254 23.61 -14.60 5.25
C LEU A 254 23.79 -16.00 5.87
N SER A 255 25.02 -16.38 6.23
CA SER A 255 25.33 -17.65 6.89
C SER A 255 24.86 -17.68 8.35
N ASP A 256 24.71 -16.52 8.99
CA ASP A 256 24.16 -16.37 10.34
C ASP A 256 23.09 -15.26 10.35
N PRO A 257 21.92 -15.52 9.74
CA PRO A 257 20.96 -14.47 9.39
C PRO A 257 20.28 -13.83 10.60
N LEU A 258 20.47 -14.35 11.82
CA LEU A 258 19.88 -13.83 13.05
C LEU A 258 20.84 -12.94 13.85
N LYS A 259 22.09 -12.78 13.42
CA LYS A 259 23.09 -11.94 14.11
C LYS A 259 23.46 -10.73 13.27
N ASN A 260 23.75 -9.63 13.96
CA ASN A 260 24.24 -8.38 13.37
C ASN A 260 23.40 -7.97 12.15
N VAL A 261 22.07 -8.00 12.26
CA VAL A 261 21.18 -7.76 11.11
C VAL A 261 21.12 -6.27 10.79
N THR A 262 21.00 -5.43 11.82
CA THR A 262 21.01 -3.96 11.69
C THR A 262 21.69 -3.31 12.89
N ASP A 263 22.22 -2.11 12.67
CA ASP A 263 22.68 -1.21 13.73
C ASP A 263 21.47 -0.68 14.53
N LYS A 264 21.41 -1.08 15.80
CA LYS A 264 20.33 -0.73 16.74
C LYS A 264 20.22 0.77 17.03
N THR A 265 21.31 1.52 16.84
CA THR A 265 21.33 2.97 17.11
C THR A 265 20.76 3.77 15.95
N LYS A 266 20.82 3.23 14.73
CA LYS A 266 20.37 3.88 13.50
C LYS A 266 19.02 3.38 12.98
N ILE A 267 18.53 2.26 13.50
CA ILE A 267 17.29 1.61 13.04
C ILE A 267 16.05 2.52 13.06
N GLY A 268 15.99 3.49 13.97
CA GLY A 268 14.90 4.46 14.06
C GLY A 268 14.81 5.42 12.86
N ALA A 269 15.89 5.56 12.08
CA ALA A 269 15.94 6.39 10.88
C ALA A 269 15.60 5.63 9.58
N ALA A 270 15.18 4.36 9.68
CA ALA A 270 14.80 3.57 8.51
C ALA A 270 13.66 4.25 7.73
N THR A 271 13.78 4.27 6.40
CA THR A 271 12.77 4.92 5.55
C THR A 271 11.47 4.13 5.58
N LYS A 272 10.37 4.81 5.92
CA LYS A 272 9.02 4.25 6.02
C LYS A 272 8.18 4.66 4.82
N THR A 273 7.57 3.70 4.16
CA THR A 273 6.62 3.93 3.05
C THR A 273 5.29 3.28 3.38
N VAL A 274 4.19 4.02 3.28
CA VAL A 274 2.84 3.47 3.44
C VAL A 274 2.41 2.85 2.11
N LEU A 275 1.97 1.59 2.14
CA LEU A 275 1.57 0.85 0.93
C LEU A 275 0.06 0.85 0.74
N VAL A 276 -0.68 0.40 1.76
CA VAL A 276 -2.14 0.25 1.68
C VAL A 276 -2.79 0.49 3.04
N ASN A 277 -3.94 1.18 3.04
CA ASN A 277 -4.72 1.50 4.23
C ASN A 277 -5.92 0.54 4.39
N TYR A 278 -6.64 0.63 5.51
CA TYR A 278 -7.85 -0.17 5.79
C TYR A 278 -7.59 -1.68 5.87
N ILE A 279 -6.43 -2.06 6.43
CA ILE A 279 -6.00 -3.45 6.57
C ILE A 279 -6.22 -3.92 8.02
N PRO A 280 -7.32 -4.61 8.33
CA PRO A 280 -7.51 -5.23 9.64
C PRO A 280 -6.55 -6.38 9.92
N ASP A 281 -6.09 -7.12 8.90
CA ASP A 281 -5.25 -8.30 9.11
C ASP A 281 -4.26 -8.53 7.97
N PHE A 282 -3.02 -8.82 8.35
CA PHE A 282 -1.92 -9.14 7.45
C PHE A 282 -1.07 -10.25 8.09
N LYS A 283 -0.94 -11.37 7.39
CA LYS A 283 -0.35 -12.60 7.91
C LYS A 283 0.60 -13.25 6.92
N LEU A 284 1.69 -13.79 7.48
CA LEU A 284 2.56 -14.76 6.85
C LEU A 284 2.17 -16.13 7.39
N ASP A 285 1.91 -17.08 6.49
CA ASP A 285 1.48 -18.43 6.85
C ASP A 285 2.66 -19.24 7.43
N ASP A 286 2.35 -20.10 8.40
CA ASP A 286 3.32 -20.98 9.08
C ASP A 286 4.05 -21.95 8.14
N SER A 287 3.46 -22.26 6.98
CA SER A 287 4.08 -23.11 5.96
C SER A 287 5.00 -22.35 4.98
N SER A 288 5.30 -21.08 5.27
CA SER A 288 6.33 -20.32 4.56
C SER A 288 7.71 -20.91 4.85
N THR A 289 8.61 -20.82 3.87
CA THR A 289 10.00 -21.27 3.97
C THR A 289 10.94 -20.12 3.63
N ASN A 290 12.24 -20.28 3.86
CA ASN A 290 13.21 -19.21 3.58
C ASN A 290 13.27 -18.77 2.10
N ASN A 291 12.64 -19.51 1.18
CA ASN A 291 12.53 -19.18 -0.25
C ASN A 291 11.08 -19.03 -0.75
N LEU A 292 10.08 -19.18 0.12
CA LEU A 292 8.67 -19.12 -0.25
C LEU A 292 7.88 -18.41 0.86
N ALA A 293 7.36 -17.21 0.57
CA ALA A 293 6.43 -16.52 1.45
C ALA A 293 4.99 -16.82 1.01
N LYS A 294 4.15 -17.25 1.95
CA LYS A 294 2.71 -17.38 1.72
C LYS A 294 2.00 -16.32 2.54
N LEU A 295 1.47 -15.30 1.85
CA LEU A 295 0.92 -14.11 2.47
C LEU A 295 -0.59 -14.10 2.34
N THR A 296 -1.26 -13.52 3.34
CA THR A 296 -2.69 -13.20 3.29
C THR A 296 -2.91 -11.78 3.77
N ILE A 297 -3.60 -10.99 2.95
CA ILE A 297 -4.08 -9.65 3.30
C ILE A 297 -5.61 -9.73 3.36
N GLN A 298 -6.17 -9.22 4.45
CA GLN A 298 -7.59 -8.95 4.56
C GLN A 298 -7.78 -7.45 4.71
N ALA A 299 -8.60 -6.87 3.85
CA ALA A 299 -8.96 -5.46 3.87
C ALA A 299 -10.39 -5.25 4.36
N ASN A 300 -10.73 -4.00 4.66
CA ASN A 300 -12.05 -3.57 5.09
C ASN A 300 -12.55 -2.45 4.18
N ALA A 301 -13.36 -2.81 3.18
CA ALA A 301 -13.85 -1.87 2.18
C ALA A 301 -14.81 -0.83 2.77
N MET A 302 -15.71 -1.26 3.67
CA MET A 302 -16.69 -0.36 4.30
C MET A 302 -16.03 0.68 5.20
N ARG A 303 -14.82 0.43 5.70
CA ARG A 303 -14.11 1.39 6.55
C ARG A 303 -13.84 2.72 5.87
N ARG A 304 -13.90 2.79 4.53
CA ARG A 304 -13.82 4.04 3.74
C ARG A 304 -15.04 4.94 3.89
N ASN A 305 -16.20 4.34 4.11
CA ASN A 305 -17.48 5.04 4.14
C ASN A 305 -18.04 5.17 5.57
N ASP A 306 -17.68 4.24 6.46
CA ASP A 306 -18.17 4.16 7.83
C ASP A 306 -17.03 3.91 8.81
N ALA A 307 -16.88 4.80 9.80
CA ALA A 307 -15.84 4.70 10.81
C ALA A 307 -16.03 3.53 11.79
N THR A 308 -17.23 2.97 11.87
CA THR A 308 -17.61 1.85 12.74
C THR A 308 -17.53 0.50 12.03
N ALA A 309 -17.31 0.49 10.71
CA ALA A 309 -17.22 -0.72 9.92
C ALA A 309 -16.00 -1.56 10.33
N CYS A 310 -16.24 -2.83 10.60
CA CYS A 310 -15.23 -3.76 11.06
C CYS A 310 -15.34 -5.10 10.30
N CYS A 311 -14.21 -5.78 10.16
CA CYS A 311 -14.17 -7.13 9.60
C CYS A 311 -13.84 -8.15 10.69
N PRO A 312 -14.52 -9.30 10.74
CA PRO A 312 -14.20 -10.32 11.73
C PRO A 312 -12.82 -10.93 11.44
N THR A 313 -11.83 -10.64 12.28
CA THR A 313 -10.45 -11.17 12.20
C THR A 313 -9.94 -11.57 13.57
N GLY A 314 -9.72 -12.87 13.81
CA GLY A 314 -9.07 -13.35 15.04
C GLY A 314 -9.85 -13.05 16.35
N PRO A 315 -9.24 -13.26 17.53
CA PRO A 315 -9.95 -13.32 18.81
C PRO A 315 -10.52 -12.00 19.33
N ASN A 316 -10.21 -10.87 18.69
CA ASN A 316 -10.92 -9.61 18.90
C ASN A 316 -11.91 -9.44 17.74
N VAL A 317 -13.03 -10.14 17.87
CA VAL A 317 -14.25 -9.83 17.12
C VAL A 317 -14.50 -8.34 17.26
N CYS A 318 -15.01 -7.70 16.20
CA CYS A 318 -15.63 -6.38 16.23
C CYS A 318 -16.19 -6.07 17.63
N ASP A 319 -15.93 -4.87 18.16
CA ASP A 319 -16.50 -4.45 19.45
C ASP A 319 -17.98 -4.89 19.47
N PRO A 320 -18.52 -5.46 20.57
CA PRO A 320 -19.92 -5.87 20.62
C PRO A 320 -20.93 -4.78 20.21
N ASN A 321 -20.51 -3.51 20.20
CA ASN A 321 -21.29 -2.36 19.71
C ASN A 321 -21.13 -2.06 18.19
N GLU A 322 -20.27 -2.76 17.47
CA GLU A 322 -19.99 -2.62 16.04
C GLU A 322 -20.81 -3.61 15.21
N LYS A 323 -21.27 -3.17 14.04
CA LYS A 323 -21.93 -4.05 13.08
C LYS A 323 -20.84 -4.74 12.25
N PRO A 324 -20.67 -6.07 12.34
CA PRO A 324 -19.74 -6.77 11.48
C PRO A 324 -20.15 -6.55 10.03
N ASN A 325 -19.19 -6.14 9.20
CA ASN A 325 -19.40 -6.03 7.78
C ASN A 325 -19.83 -7.38 7.21
N SER A 326 -20.69 -7.34 6.20
CA SER A 326 -20.99 -8.54 5.42
C SER A 326 -19.69 -9.07 4.78
N PRO A 327 -19.50 -10.40 4.69
CA PRO A 327 -18.33 -11.01 4.07
C PRO A 327 -17.85 -10.40 2.74
N PRO A 328 -18.73 -10.00 1.78
CA PRO A 328 -18.28 -9.40 0.53
C PRO A 328 -17.51 -8.07 0.68
N TYR A 329 -17.64 -7.36 1.81
CA TYR A 329 -16.94 -6.09 2.05
C TYR A 329 -15.69 -6.24 2.93
N CYS A 330 -15.28 -7.48 3.16
CA CYS A 330 -14.05 -7.84 3.83
C CYS A 330 -13.20 -8.71 2.89
N PRO A 331 -12.78 -8.16 1.72
CA PRO A 331 -12.05 -8.94 0.74
C PRO A 331 -10.76 -9.48 1.34
N LYS A 332 -10.48 -10.75 1.04
CA LYS A 332 -9.26 -11.46 1.44
C LYS A 332 -8.55 -11.93 0.19
N SER A 333 -7.26 -11.67 0.12
CA SER A 333 -6.42 -12.19 -0.94
C SER A 333 -5.20 -12.88 -0.33
N SER A 334 -4.88 -14.04 -0.89
CA SER A 334 -3.75 -14.86 -0.46
C SER A 334 -2.88 -15.18 -1.67
N VAL A 335 -1.57 -15.07 -1.50
CA VAL A 335 -0.60 -15.30 -2.57
C VAL A 335 0.57 -16.13 -2.07
N GLN A 336 1.17 -16.91 -2.97
CA GLN A 336 2.43 -17.60 -2.73
C GLN A 336 3.50 -16.94 -3.59
N LEU A 337 4.51 -16.39 -2.93
CA LEU A 337 5.59 -15.63 -3.56
C LEU A 337 6.91 -16.37 -3.34
N ARG A 338 7.63 -16.62 -4.43
CA ARG A 338 8.91 -17.33 -4.38
C ARG A 338 10.06 -16.34 -4.50
N GLY A 339 11.02 -16.45 -3.58
CA GLY A 339 12.29 -15.72 -3.68
C GLY A 339 13.23 -16.34 -4.71
N LEU A 340 14.39 -15.69 -4.90
CA LEU A 340 15.49 -16.25 -5.66
C LEU A 340 15.90 -17.58 -5.03
N SER A 341 15.57 -18.67 -5.71
CA SER A 341 15.94 -20.02 -5.32
C SER A 341 17.44 -20.20 -5.54
N GLY A 342 18.23 -20.05 -4.48
CA GLY A 342 19.64 -20.39 -4.50
C GLY A 342 20.50 -19.34 -3.80
N LEU A 343 20.98 -19.68 -2.62
CA LEU A 343 22.37 -19.39 -2.31
C LEU A 343 23.16 -20.14 -3.39
N GLY A 344 23.70 -19.43 -4.37
CA GLY A 344 24.73 -19.98 -5.23
C GLY A 344 25.90 -20.35 -4.32
N ASN A 345 25.96 -21.62 -3.92
CA ASN A 345 27.21 -22.29 -3.60
C ASN A 345 27.86 -22.72 -4.89
#